data_AF-A0A6V7INX3-F1
#
_entry.id   AF-A0A6V7INX3-F1
#
_cell.length_a   1.000
_cell.length_b   1.000
_cell.length_c   1.000
_cell.angle_alpha   90.00
_cell.angle_beta   90.00
_cell.angle_gamma   90.00
#
_symmetry.space_group_name_H-M   'P 1'
#
loop_
_entity.id
_entity.type
_entity.pdbx_description
1 polymer ?
#
loop_
_entity_poly.entity_id
_entity_poly.type
_entity_poly.pdbx_seq_one_letter_code
_entity_poly.pdbx_strand_id
1 'polypeptide(L)'
;MTRERRIEANARERTRVHTISAAFDTLRRSIPAYSHNQKLSKLSVLRIACSYIMTLSKIANTPEGEETTSETLGSCVDMVSRTIQTEGKLRKKKED
;
A
#
# COMPACT_ATOMS: atom_id res chain seq x y z
N MET A 1 7.38 -28.94 -25.17
CA MET A 1 8.15 -27.69 -25.01
C MET A 1 9.63 -28.03 -24.87
N THR A 2 10.52 -27.38 -25.61
CA THR A 2 11.98 -27.61 -25.50
C THR A 2 12.56 -26.91 -24.26
N ARG A 3 13.68 -27.42 -23.75
CA ARG A 3 14.39 -26.85 -22.59
C ARG A 3 14.71 -25.36 -22.79
N GLU A 4 15.14 -25.00 -24.00
CA GLU A 4 15.46 -23.62 -24.39
C GLU A 4 14.26 -22.68 -24.29
N ARG A 5 13.10 -23.08 -24.84
CA ARG A 5 11.86 -22.29 -24.73
C ARG A 5 11.43 -22.08 -23.29
N ARG A 6 11.63 -23.08 -22.42
CA ARG A 6 11.33 -22.96 -20.98
C ARG A 6 12.28 -21.98 -20.28
N ILE A 7 13.57 -22.03 -20.61
CA ILE A 7 14.57 -21.10 -20.05
C ILE A 7 14.23 -19.66 -20.45
N GLU A 8 13.91 -19.44 -21.72
CA GLU A 8 13.55 -18.13 -22.24
C GLU A 8 12.27 -17.59 -21.59
N ALA A 9 11.22 -18.42 -21.47
CA ALA A 9 9.99 -18.05 -20.77
C ALA A 9 10.24 -17.68 -19.30
N ASN A 10 11.08 -18.45 -18.59
CA ASN A 10 11.44 -18.16 -17.20
C ASN A 10 12.22 -16.84 -17.07
N ALA A 11 13.11 -16.53 -18.01
CA ALA A 11 13.85 -15.26 -18.03
C ALA A 11 12.91 -14.06 -18.22
N ARG A 12 11.92 -14.19 -19.12
CA ARG A 12 10.89 -13.17 -19.32
C ARG A 12 10.03 -12.97 -18.07
N GLU A 13 9.57 -14.06 -17.45
CA GLU A 13 8.74 -13.96 -16.24
C GLU A 13 9.52 -13.33 -15.08
N ARG A 14 10.81 -13.64 -14.93
CA ARG A 14 11.67 -12.99 -13.94
C ARG A 14 11.75 -11.48 -14.17
N THR A 15 11.93 -11.06 -15.42
CA THR A 15 11.95 -9.64 -15.80
C THR A 15 10.61 -8.97 -15.48
N ARG A 16 9.49 -9.61 -15.81
CA ARG A 16 8.14 -9.13 -15.47
C ARG A 16 7.97 -8.94 -13.97
N VAL A 17 8.39 -9.92 -13.16
CA VAL A 17 8.32 -9.86 -11.69
C VAL A 17 9.23 -8.78 -11.11
N HIS A 18 10.40 -8.53 -11.69
CA HIS A 18 11.27 -7.42 -11.29
C HIS A 18 10.60 -6.07 -11.52
N THR A 19 9.98 -5.85 -12.69
CA THR A 19 9.22 -4.63 -12.99
C THR A 19 8.08 -4.43 -12.01
N ILE A 20 7.32 -5.49 -11.72
CA ILE A 20 6.21 -5.42 -10.74
C ILE A 20 6.74 -5.07 -9.35
N SER A 21 7.85 -5.68 -8.94
CA SER A 21 8.43 -5.43 -7.61
C SER A 21 8.92 -3.99 -7.47
N ALA A 22 9.54 -3.43 -8.52
CA ALA A 22 9.95 -2.03 -8.54
C ALA A 22 8.75 -1.08 -8.43
N ALA A 23 7.68 -1.32 -9.19
CA ALA A 23 6.44 -0.54 -9.08
C ALA A 23 5.82 -0.65 -7.68
N PHE A 24 5.90 -1.83 -7.06
CA PHE A 24 5.43 -2.08 -5.71
C PHE A 24 6.22 -1.29 -4.65
N ASP A 25 7.54 -1.18 -4.82
CA ASP A 25 8.39 -0.38 -3.95
C ASP A 25 8.10 1.12 -4.08
N THR A 26 7.82 1.60 -5.30
CA THR A 26 7.36 2.97 -5.53
C THR A 26 6.03 3.24 -4.82
N LEU A 27 5.07 2.32 -4.92
CA LEU A 27 3.79 2.44 -4.20
C LEU A 27 4.03 2.47 -2.68
N ARG A 28 4.87 1.58 -2.15
CA ARG A 28 5.20 1.53 -0.72
C ARG A 28 5.80 2.83 -0.20
N ARG A 29 6.62 3.51 -1.00
CA ARG A 29 7.20 4.82 -0.64
C ARG A 29 6.18 5.97 -0.68
N SER A 30 5.10 5.80 -1.45
CA SER A 30 4.08 6.83 -1.66
C SER A 30 2.93 6.79 -0.64
N ILE A 31 2.82 5.70 0.13
CA ILE A 31 1.76 5.53 1.13
C ILE A 31 2.24 5.89 2.55
N PRO A 32 1.35 6.33 3.45
CA PRO A 32 1.68 6.57 4.84
C PRO A 32 2.04 5.27 5.57
N ALA A 33 3.07 5.35 6.43
CA ALA A 33 3.55 4.25 7.27
C ALA A 33 4.17 4.81 8.55
N TYR A 34 4.35 3.98 9.59
CA TYR A 34 4.99 4.40 10.85
C TYR A 34 6.46 4.76 10.69
N SER A 35 7.12 4.16 9.71
CA SER A 35 8.51 4.41 9.38
C SER A 35 8.76 3.99 7.93
N HIS A 36 9.66 4.70 7.25
CA HIS A 36 10.12 4.32 5.92
C HIS A 36 10.66 2.87 5.85
N ASN A 37 11.19 2.38 6.96
CA ASN A 37 11.74 1.02 7.06
C ASN A 37 10.73 -0.03 7.56
N GLN A 38 9.48 0.36 7.83
CA GLN A 38 8.45 -0.57 8.32
C GLN A 38 8.21 -1.67 7.29
N LYS A 39 8.47 -2.93 7.67
CA LYS A 39 8.23 -4.10 6.80
C LYS A 39 6.74 -4.35 6.64
N LEU A 40 6.19 -3.98 5.50
CA LEU A 40 4.79 -4.23 5.11
C LEU A 40 4.69 -5.39 4.12
N SER A 41 3.63 -6.21 4.24
CA SER A 41 3.35 -7.24 3.24
C SER A 41 2.78 -6.62 1.95
N LYS A 42 2.78 -7.38 0.84
CA LYS A 42 2.14 -6.90 -0.40
C LYS A 42 0.66 -6.58 -0.20
N LEU A 43 -0.06 -7.42 0.55
CA LEU A 43 -1.47 -7.17 0.84
C LEU A 43 -1.66 -5.91 1.68
N SER A 44 -0.79 -5.70 2.67
CA SER A 44 -0.84 -4.55 3.56
C SER A 44 -0.63 -3.23 2.82
N VAL A 45 0.37 -3.17 1.94
CA VAL A 45 0.63 -1.97 1.12
C VAL A 45 -0.59 -1.65 0.25
N LEU A 46 -1.23 -2.66 -0.36
CA LEU A 46 -2.45 -2.43 -1.16
C LEU A 46 -3.61 -1.92 -0.31
N ARG A 47 -3.84 -2.50 0.88
CA ARG A 47 -4.92 -2.06 1.80
C ARG A 47 -4.72 -0.62 2.27
N ILE A 48 -3.49 -0.27 2.67
CA ILE A 48 -3.15 1.09 3.09
C ILE A 48 -3.29 2.06 1.91
N ALA A 49 -2.84 1.69 0.71
CA ALA A 49 -3.01 2.50 -0.50
C ALA A 49 -4.48 2.82 -0.78
N CYS A 50 -5.35 1.81 -0.76
CA CYS A 50 -6.79 2.00 -0.96
C CYS A 50 -7.40 2.93 0.10
N SER A 51 -7.09 2.69 1.38
CA SER A 51 -7.57 3.55 2.47
C SER A 51 -7.09 4.99 2.31
N TYR A 52 -5.85 5.18 1.87
CA TYR A 52 -5.25 6.51 1.69
C TYR A 52 -5.87 7.25 0.51
N ILE A 53 -6.06 6.58 -0.64
CA ILE A 53 -6.77 7.15 -1.80
C ILE A 53 -8.18 7.58 -1.38
N MET A 54 -8.94 6.74 -0.68
CA MET A 54 -10.29 7.10 -0.22
C MET A 54 -10.29 8.33 0.70
N THR A 55 -9.32 8.42 1.62
CA THR A 55 -9.16 9.59 2.50
C THR A 55 -8.82 10.84 1.70
N LEU A 56 -7.83 10.79 0.81
CA LEU A 56 -7.44 11.94 -0.01
C LEU A 56 -8.57 12.38 -0.94
N SER A 57 -9.31 11.44 -1.53
CA SER A 57 -10.47 11.76 -2.35
C SER A 57 -11.56 12.47 -1.55
N LYS A 58 -11.83 12.06 -0.30
CA LYS A 58 -12.80 12.77 0.55
C LYS A 58 -12.37 14.21 0.84
N ILE A 59 -11.08 14.40 1.15
CA ILE A 59 -10.50 15.73 1.41
C ILE A 59 -10.52 16.60 0.15
N ALA A 60 -10.28 16.03 -1.03
CA ALA A 60 -10.25 16.76 -2.28
C ALA A 60 -11.64 17.14 -2.81
N ASN A 61 -12.69 16.39 -2.45
CA ASN A 61 -14.06 16.61 -2.92
C ASN A 61 -14.94 17.38 -1.91
N THR A 62 -14.41 17.80 -0.77
CA THR A 62 -15.12 18.71 0.13
C THR A 62 -15.29 20.07 -0.57
N PRO A 63 -16.54 20.52 -0.84
CA PRO A 63 -16.79 21.74 -1.59
C PRO A 63 -16.29 22.96 -0.82
N GLU A 64 -15.69 23.91 -1.54
CA GLU A 64 -15.22 25.18 -0.97
C GLU A 64 -16.42 25.93 -0.36
N GLY A 65 -16.57 25.87 0.97
CA GLY A 65 -17.69 26.45 1.70
C GLY A 65 -18.26 25.55 2.80
N GLU A 66 -18.07 24.24 2.69
CA GLU A 66 -18.15 23.35 3.85
C GLU A 66 -16.78 23.35 4.52
N GLU A 67 -16.67 23.92 5.72
CA GLU A 67 -15.46 23.73 6.51
C GLU A 67 -15.21 22.23 6.60
N THR A 68 -14.04 21.78 6.11
CA THR A 68 -13.56 20.44 6.44
C THR A 68 -13.43 20.42 7.95
N THR A 69 -14.49 20.00 8.64
CA THR A 69 -14.50 20.05 10.09
C THR A 69 -13.32 19.21 10.56
N SER A 70 -12.61 19.71 11.58
CA SER A 70 -11.46 19.01 12.16
C SER A 70 -11.82 17.55 12.52
N GLU A 71 -13.10 17.27 12.76
CA GLU A 71 -13.68 15.95 13.00
C GLU A 71 -13.69 15.05 11.75
N THR A 72 -14.06 15.57 10.57
CA THR A 72 -14.10 14.79 9.32
C THR A 72 -12.70 14.39 8.87
N LEU A 73 -11.76 15.33 8.94
CA LEU A 73 -10.35 15.06 8.66
C LEU A 73 -9.77 14.07 9.67
N GLY A 74 -10.04 14.28 10.97
CA GLY A 74 -9.63 13.37 12.04
C GLY A 74 -10.09 11.94 11.80
N SER A 75 -11.37 11.74 11.45
CA SER A 75 -11.93 10.43 11.14
C SER A 75 -11.23 9.73 9.97
N CYS A 76 -10.86 10.48 8.93
CA CYS A 76 -10.17 9.94 7.76
C CYS A 76 -8.71 9.56 8.06
N VAL A 77 -8.01 10.37 8.88
CA VAL A 77 -6.65 10.07 9.37
C VAL A 77 -6.65 8.87 10.29
N ASP A 78 -7.65 8.77 11.18
CA ASP A 78 -7.84 7.64 12.07
C ASP A 78 -8.08 6.34 11.32
N MET A 79 -8.84 6.38 10.23
CA MET A 79 -9.08 5.22 9.38
C MET A 79 -7.78 4.68 8.77
N VAL A 80 -6.94 5.57 8.22
CA VAL A 80 -5.63 5.19 7.66
C VAL A 80 -4.72 4.66 8.78
N SER A 81 -4.69 5.33 9.93
CA SER A 81 -3.88 4.92 11.08
C SER A 81 -4.29 3.54 11.61
N ARG A 82 -5.58 3.26 11.76
CA ARG A 82 -6.10 1.94 12.15
C ARG A 82 -5.74 0.85 11.14
N THR A 83 -5.80 1.17 9.84
CA THR A 83 -5.37 0.27 8.77
C THR A 83 -3.89 -0.08 8.93
N ILE A 84 -3.02 0.92 9.13
CA ILE A 84 -1.58 0.69 9.33
C ILE A 84 -1.32 -0.17 10.58
N GLN A 85 -2.03 0.07 11.69
CA GLN A 85 -1.89 -0.73 12.92
C GLN A 85 -2.26 -2.20 12.73
N THR A 86 -3.42 -2.44 12.12
CA THR A 86 -3.95 -3.79 11.91
C THR A 86 -3.00 -4.58 11.01
N GLU A 87 -2.50 -3.95 9.96
CA GLU A 87 -1.58 -4.56 9.02
C GLU A 87 -0.16 -4.74 9.59
N GLY A 88 0.29 -3.84 10.47
CA GLY A 88 1.59 -3.97 11.16
C GLY A 88 1.61 -5.10 12.19
N LYS A 89 0.51 -5.30 12.92
CA LYS A 89 0.38 -6.38 13.94
C LYS A 89 0.34 -7.78 13.34
N LEU A 90 -0.18 -7.93 12.11
CA LEU A 90 -0.21 -9.23 11.41
C LEU A 90 1.18 -9.87 11.24
N ARG A 91 2.28 -9.09 11.26
CA ARG A 91 3.65 -9.64 11.26
C ARG A 91 4.19 -9.98 12.65
N LYS A 92 3.71 -9.32 13.71
CA LYS A 92 4.21 -9.55 15.09
C LYS A 92 3.72 -10.88 15.68
N LYS A 93 2.62 -11.43 15.15
CA LYS A 93 1.99 -12.67 15.64
C LYS A 93 2.57 -13.96 15.03
N LYS A 94 3.69 -13.91 14.30
CA LYS A 94 4.26 -15.06 13.57
C LYS A 94 5.66 -15.48 14.03
N GLU A 95 6.09 -15.02 15.20
CA GLU A 95 7.41 -15.34 15.79
C GLU A 95 7.33 -16.11 17.13
N ASP A 96 6.22 -16.78 17.42
CA ASP A 96 6.12 -17.78 18.50
C ASP A 96 5.86 -19.18 17.92
#